data_AF-A0A2V4VBW5-F1
#
_entry.id   AF-A0A2V4VBW5-F1
#
_cell.length_a   1.000
_cell.length_b   1.000
_cell.length_c   1.000
_cell.angle_alpha   90.00
_cell.angle_beta   90.00
_cell.angle_gamma   90.00
#
_symmetry.space_group_name_H-M   'P 1'
#
loop_
_entity.id
_entity.type
_entity.pdbx_description
1 polymer ?
#
loop_
_entity_poly.entity_id
_entity_poly.type
_entity_poly.pdbx_seq_one_letter_code
_entity_poly.pdbx_strand_id
1 'polypeptide(L)'
;MTELLWYGLIINERTVVNMKKKYFLLALLLLVLVFSLTGCVPGDGANNEEHLAGFFWGIWHGWIAPISLIIGIFKDNIRIYEINNIGWWYDLGFYIAVISGFGGLSLSRRRKK
;
A
#
# COMPACT_ATOMS: atom_id res chain seq x y z
N MET A 1 21.59 -29.90 -33.72
CA MET A 1 20.36 -29.16 -34.11
C MET A 1 19.32 -29.11 -32.99
N THR A 2 19.18 -30.17 -32.18
CA THR A 2 18.28 -30.24 -31.01
C THR A 2 18.59 -29.25 -29.89
N GLU A 3 19.87 -29.04 -29.56
CA GLU A 3 20.31 -28.11 -28.51
C GLU A 3 19.89 -26.66 -28.78
N LEU A 4 20.03 -26.19 -30.03
CA LEU A 4 19.68 -24.81 -30.41
C LEU A 4 18.18 -24.55 -30.31
N LEU A 5 17.35 -25.55 -30.62
CA LEU A 5 15.89 -25.48 -30.44
C LEU A 5 15.51 -25.42 -28.95
N TRP A 6 16.24 -26.16 -28.11
CA TRP A 6 16.02 -26.18 -26.66
C TRP A 6 16.39 -24.83 -26.01
N TYR A 7 17.53 -24.25 -26.40
CA TYR A 7 17.91 -22.88 -25.99
C TYR A 7 16.89 -21.84 -26.46
N GLY A 8 16.40 -21.93 -27.69
CA GLY A 8 15.37 -21.03 -28.23
C GLY A 8 14.05 -21.08 -27.44
N LEU A 9 13.60 -22.28 -27.04
CA LEU A 9 12.39 -22.47 -26.25
C LEU A 9 12.52 -21.86 -24.84
N ILE A 10 13.67 -22.05 -24.18
CA ILE A 10 13.93 -21.52 -22.84
C ILE A 10 14.09 -20.00 -22.85
N ILE A 11 14.76 -19.46 -23.87
CA ILE A 11 14.88 -18.01 -24.04
C ILE A 11 13.48 -17.41 -24.24
N ASN A 12 12.64 -18.02 -25.09
CA ASN A 12 11.27 -17.58 -25.33
C ASN A 12 10.40 -17.62 -24.05
N GLU A 13 10.43 -18.72 -23.29
CA GLU A 13 9.70 -18.81 -22.02
C GLU A 13 10.18 -17.76 -21.01
N ARG A 14 11.49 -17.56 -20.88
CA ARG A 14 12.06 -16.55 -19.98
C ARG A 14 11.68 -15.13 -20.39
N THR A 15 11.67 -14.82 -21.69
CA THR A 15 11.23 -13.51 -22.19
C THR A 15 9.74 -13.30 -21.95
N VAL A 16 8.89 -14.31 -22.18
CA VAL A 16 7.45 -14.23 -21.94
C VAL A 16 7.16 -14.02 -20.44
N VAL A 17 7.85 -14.73 -19.55
CA VAL A 17 7.72 -14.55 -18.10
C VAL A 17 8.17 -13.15 -17.67
N ASN A 18 9.27 -12.62 -18.21
CA ASN A 18 9.74 -11.27 -17.89
C ASN A 18 8.79 -10.19 -18.41
N MET A 19 8.21 -10.36 -19.60
CA MET A 19 7.22 -9.44 -20.15
C MET A 19 5.96 -9.41 -19.27
N LYS A 20 5.41 -10.58 -18.89
CA LYS A 20 4.26 -10.66 -17.97
C LYS A 20 4.53 -10.00 -16.61
N LYS A 21 5.72 -10.20 -16.04
CA LYS A 21 6.15 -9.51 -14.80
C LYS A 21 6.27 -7.99 -14.98
N LYS A 22 6.83 -7.53 -16.10
CA LYS A 22 6.94 -6.10 -16.42
C LYS A 22 5.56 -5.45 -16.51
N TYR A 23 4.61 -6.09 -17.19
CA TYR A 23 3.22 -5.60 -17.28
C TYR A 23 2.50 -5.64 -15.93
N PHE A 24 2.73 -6.67 -15.10
CA PHE A 24 2.19 -6.74 -13.75
C PHE A 24 2.73 -5.61 -12.85
N LEU A 25 4.04 -5.35 -12.90
CA LEU A 25 4.67 -4.23 -12.16
C LEU A 25 4.18 -2.87 -12.68
N LEU A 26 4.00 -2.72 -14.00
CA LEU A 26 3.42 -1.52 -14.60
C LEU A 26 1.98 -1.30 -14.13
N ALA A 27 1.15 -2.35 -14.12
CA ALA A 27 -0.22 -2.28 -13.65
C ALA A 27 -0.30 -1.92 -12.16
N LEU A 28 0.58 -2.50 -11.32
CA LEU A 28 0.67 -2.16 -9.91
C LEU A 28 1.08 -0.70 -9.69
N LEU A 29 2.09 -0.22 -10.42
CA LEU A 29 2.53 1.18 -10.35
C LEU A 29 1.41 2.14 -10.77
N LEU A 30 0.68 1.81 -11.83
CA LEU A 30 -0.41 2.62 -12.35
C LEU A 30 -1.60 2.65 -11.39
N LEU A 31 -1.90 1.52 -10.74
CA LEU A 31 -2.89 1.44 -9.66
C LEU A 31 -2.50 2.35 -8.49
N VAL A 32 -1.27 2.28 -8.01
CA VAL A 32 -0.76 3.13 -6.92
C VAL A 32 -0.83 4.61 -7.31
N LEU A 33 -0.50 4.95 -8.56
CA LEU A 33 -0.57 6.32 -9.06
C LEU A 33 -2.00 6.86 -9.08
N VAL A 34 -2.97 6.08 -9.57
CA VAL A 34 -4.39 6.45 -9.59
C VAL A 34 -4.94 6.63 -8.17
N PHE A 35 -4.60 5.71 -7.26
CA PHE A 35 -5.00 5.84 -5.85
C PHE A 35 -4.35 7.04 -5.15
N SER A 36 -3.12 7.43 -5.55
CA SER A 36 -2.44 8.61 -5.00
C SER A 36 -3.11 9.92 -5.43
N LEU A 37 -3.84 9.92 -6.56
CA LEU A 37 -4.57 11.09 -7.04
C LEU A 37 -5.91 11.32 -6.33
N THR A 38 -6.44 10.30 -5.64
CA THR A 38 -7.74 10.35 -4.94
C THR A 38 -7.63 10.16 -3.42
N GLY A 39 -6.43 9.99 -2.89
CA GLY A 39 -6.19 9.75 -1.47
C GLY A 39 -6.28 11.02 -0.64
N CYS A 40 -7.34 11.14 0.16
CA CYS A 40 -7.45 12.12 1.23
C CYS A 40 -6.49 11.73 2.38
N VAL A 41 -5.81 12.74 2.94
CA VAL A 41 -4.76 12.58 3.97
C VAL A 41 -5.30 13.10 5.30
N PRO A 42 -5.06 12.40 6.43
CA PRO A 42 -5.51 12.88 7.74
C PRO A 42 -5.02 14.30 8.04
N GLY A 43 -5.95 15.17 8.45
CA GLY A 43 -5.68 16.59 8.71
C GLY A 43 -5.77 17.54 7.50
N ASP A 44 -6.27 17.08 6.34
CA ASP A 44 -6.54 17.94 5.17
C ASP A 44 -7.87 18.71 5.23
N GLY A 45 -8.68 18.51 6.28
CA GLY A 45 -9.98 19.14 6.47
C GLY A 45 -11.14 18.45 5.74
N ALA A 46 -10.92 17.27 5.15
CA ALA A 46 -12.02 16.48 4.59
C ALA A 46 -12.93 15.89 5.68
N ASN A 47 -12.36 15.52 6.84
CA ASN A 47 -13.11 15.07 8.01
C ASN A 47 -13.32 16.24 8.98
N ASN A 48 -14.52 16.79 9.00
CA ASN A 48 -14.91 17.91 9.85
C ASN A 48 -15.78 17.42 11.02
N GLU A 49 -16.15 18.32 11.95
CA GLU A 49 -17.00 17.98 13.11
C GLU A 49 -18.36 17.37 12.70
N GLU A 50 -18.87 17.67 11.50
CA GLU A 50 -20.09 17.06 10.92
C GLU A 50 -19.83 15.69 10.25
N HIS A 51 -18.59 15.39 9.87
CA HIS A 51 -18.20 14.18 9.14
C HIS A 51 -16.96 13.54 9.78
N LEU A 52 -17.21 12.83 10.87
CA LEU A 52 -16.18 12.13 11.64
C LEU A 52 -15.62 10.92 10.87
N ALA A 53 -14.32 10.74 10.95
CA ALA A 53 -13.63 9.57 10.40
C ALA A 53 -14.07 8.28 11.14
N GLY A 54 -14.69 7.37 10.39
CA GLY A 54 -15.19 6.08 10.86
C GLY A 54 -14.18 4.92 10.81
N PHE A 55 -14.66 3.69 11.00
CA PHE A 55 -13.84 2.47 10.94
C PHE A 55 -13.00 2.32 9.66
N PHE A 56 -13.62 2.49 8.49
CA PHE A 56 -12.94 2.35 7.20
C PHE A 56 -11.87 3.43 6.96
N TRP A 57 -12.11 4.64 7.47
CA TRP A 57 -11.11 5.71 7.48
C TRP A 57 -9.94 5.38 8.39
N GLY A 58 -10.18 4.74 9.53
CA GLY A 58 -9.12 4.19 10.38
C GLY A 58 -8.20 3.25 9.61
N ILE A 59 -8.77 2.29 8.86
CA ILE A 59 -7.98 1.36 8.02
C ILE A 59 -7.15 2.13 6.98
N TRP A 60 -7.80 3.05 6.27
CA TRP A 60 -7.13 3.85 5.24
C TRP A 60 -5.96 4.66 5.83
N HIS A 61 -6.20 5.45 6.87
CA HIS A 61 -5.20 6.26 7.56
C HIS A 61 -4.05 5.41 8.14
N GLY A 62 -4.36 4.22 8.66
CA GLY A 62 -3.36 3.28 9.15
C GLY A 62 -2.41 2.78 8.06
N TRP A 63 -2.91 2.50 6.84
CA TRP A 63 -2.05 2.10 5.72
C TRP A 63 -1.18 3.25 5.20
N ILE A 64 -1.70 4.47 5.17
CA ILE A 64 -0.94 5.66 4.73
C ILE A 64 -0.15 6.33 5.88
N ALA A 65 -0.11 5.72 7.07
CA ALA A 65 0.53 6.31 8.25
C ALA A 65 2.02 6.68 8.03
N PRO A 66 2.87 5.85 7.38
CA PRO A 66 4.27 6.23 7.12
C PRO A 66 4.39 7.41 6.15
N ILE A 67 3.50 7.51 5.16
CA ILE A 67 3.47 8.63 4.21
C ILE A 67 3.05 9.90 4.96
N SER A 68 2.01 9.80 5.79
CA SER A 68 1.52 10.91 6.61
C SER A 68 2.57 11.40 7.60
N LEU A 69 3.39 10.48 8.16
CA LEU A 69 4.52 10.82 9.00
C LEU A 69 5.60 11.61 8.24
N ILE A 70 5.96 11.18 7.02
CA ILE A 70 6.94 11.90 6.18
C ILE A 70 6.42 13.29 5.83
N ILE A 71 5.15 13.40 5.45
CA ILE A 71 4.54 14.70 5.11
C ILE A 71 4.44 15.61 6.34
N GLY A 72 4.13 15.05 7.52
CA GLY A 72 4.05 15.77 8.79
C GLY A 72 5.37 16.44 9.21
N ILE A 73 6.51 15.99 8.71
CA ILE A 73 7.82 16.66 8.93
C ILE A 73 7.87 18.01 8.20
N PHE A 74 7.19 18.14 7.07
CA PHE A 74 7.19 19.35 6.24
C PHE A 74 5.94 20.22 6.45
N LYS A 75 4.85 19.65 6.97
CA LYS A 75 3.57 20.33 7.20
C LYS A 75 3.01 19.94 8.55
N ASP A 76 3.03 20.88 9.50
CA ASP A 76 2.57 20.67 10.88
C ASP A 76 1.07 20.34 10.99
N ASN A 77 0.28 20.70 9.98
CA ASN A 77 -1.16 20.46 9.94
C ASN A 77 -1.50 18.99 9.65
N ILE A 78 -0.56 18.22 9.10
CA ILE A 78 -0.79 16.82 8.72
C ILE A 78 -0.31 15.93 9.86
N ARG A 79 -1.24 15.18 10.42
CA ARG A 79 -1.00 14.24 11.51
C ARG A 79 -1.22 12.83 11.02
N ILE A 80 -0.54 11.87 11.65
CA ILE A 80 -0.74 10.46 11.36
C ILE A 80 -2.18 10.02 11.73
N TYR A 81 -2.73 10.66 12.76
CA TYR A 81 -4.03 10.38 13.32
C TYR A 81 -4.99 11.52 13.03
N GLU A 82 -6.18 11.19 12.53
CA GLU A 82 -7.26 12.16 12.36
C GLU A 82 -7.78 12.60 13.72
N ILE A 83 -7.95 13.91 13.91
CA ILE A 83 -8.43 14.49 15.17
C ILE A 83 -9.96 14.30 15.26
N ASN A 84 -10.64 14.46 14.13
CA ASN A 84 -12.09 14.33 14.02
C ASN A 84 -12.48 12.88 13.68
N ASN A 85 -12.47 11.99 14.68
CA ASN A 85 -12.80 10.58 14.52
C ASN A 85 -13.93 10.12 15.46
N ILE A 86 -14.55 8.97 15.14
CA ILE A 86 -15.63 8.38 15.96
C ILE A 86 -15.11 7.63 17.22
N GLY A 87 -13.81 7.66 17.49
CA GLY A 87 -13.15 6.96 18.59
C GLY A 87 -12.89 5.49 18.29
N TRP A 88 -13.38 4.60 19.16
CA TRP A 88 -12.95 3.19 19.26
C TRP A 88 -12.93 2.43 17.93
N TRP A 89 -13.94 2.59 17.08
CA TRP A 89 -14.00 1.92 15.79
C TRP A 89 -12.95 2.43 14.81
N TYR A 90 -12.66 3.73 14.81
CA TYR A 90 -11.58 4.28 14.02
C TYR A 90 -10.23 3.72 14.51
N ASP A 91 -10.00 3.72 15.83
CA ASP A 91 -8.78 3.21 16.45
C ASP A 91 -8.54 1.72 16.12
N LEU A 92 -9.59 0.91 16.19
CA LEU A 92 -9.55 -0.50 15.85
C LEU A 92 -9.19 -0.71 14.37
N GLY A 93 -9.81 0.06 13.47
CA GLY A 93 -9.49 0.03 12.04
C GLY A 93 -8.03 0.41 11.76
N PHE A 94 -7.55 1.48 12.38
CA PHE A 94 -6.18 1.94 12.28
C PHE A 94 -5.18 0.88 12.74
N TYR A 95 -5.45 0.26 13.89
CA TYR A 95 -4.59 -0.78 14.44
C TYR A 95 -4.54 -2.04 13.55
N ILE A 96 -5.69 -2.47 13.02
CA ILE A 96 -5.76 -3.59 12.06
C ILE A 96 -4.93 -3.27 10.81
N ALA A 97 -5.02 -2.05 10.27
CA ALA A 97 -4.24 -1.66 9.10
C ALA A 97 -2.74 -1.72 9.35
N VAL A 98 -2.27 -1.29 10.53
CA VAL A 98 -0.85 -1.36 10.89
C VAL A 98 -0.36 -2.81 10.98
N ILE A 99 -1.10 -3.68 11.68
CA ILE A 99 -0.72 -5.09 11.85
C ILE A 99 -0.77 -5.85 10.52
N SER A 100 -1.82 -5.64 9.72
CA SER A 100 -2.01 -6.35 8.44
C SER A 100 -1.07 -5.84 7.35
N GLY A 101 -0.83 -4.52 7.27
CA GLY A 101 0.01 -3.92 6.25
C GLY A 101 1.51 -4.09 6.54
N PHE A 102 1.95 -3.71 7.74
CA PHE A 102 3.37 -3.65 8.08
C PHE A 102 3.84 -4.84 8.93
N GLY A 103 2.96 -5.42 9.75
CA GLY A 103 3.28 -6.59 10.58
C GLY A 103 3.36 -7.92 9.82
N GLY A 104 2.67 -8.04 8.67
CA GLY A 104 2.66 -9.24 7.83
C GLY A 104 3.97 -9.50 7.06
N LEU A 105 4.84 -8.50 6.92
CA LEU A 105 6.10 -8.62 6.17
C LEU A 105 7.16 -9.51 6.86
N SER A 106 6.89 -9.98 8.09
CA SER A 106 7.84 -10.77 8.89
C SER A 106 7.77 -12.30 8.69
N LEU A 107 6.84 -12.86 7.91
CA LEU A 107 6.59 -14.32 7.88
C LEU A 107 7.20 -15.09 6.68
N SER A 108 8.23 -14.58 6.00
CA SER A 108 8.95 -15.37 4.99
C SER A 108 10.36 -15.76 5.43
N ARG A 109 10.46 -16.57 6.50
CA ARG A 109 11.69 -17.32 6.77
C ARG A 109 11.71 -18.54 5.86
N ARG A 110 12.41 -18.45 4.71
CA ARG A 110 12.75 -19.64 3.92
C ARG A 110 13.59 -20.57 4.79
N ARG A 111 13.02 -21.69 5.25
CA ARG A 111 13.81 -22.83 5.71
C ARG A 111 14.51 -23.40 4.48
N LYS A 112 15.80 -23.08 4.30
CA LYS A 112 16.68 -23.90 3.46
C LYS A 112 16.74 -25.29 4.10
N LYS A 113 16.35 -26.31 3.34
CA LYS A 113 16.67 -27.71 3.62
C LYS A 113 17.88 -28.07 2.78
#